data_AF-A0AA85GA81-F1
#
_entry.id   AF-A0AA85GA81-F1
#
_cell.length_a   1.000
_cell.length_b   1.000
_cell.length_c   1.000
_cell.angle_alpha   90.00
_cell.angle_beta   90.00
_cell.angle_gamma   90.00
#
_symmetry.space_group_name_H-M   'P 1'
#
loop_
_entity.id
_entity.type
_entity.pdbx_description
1 polymer ?
#
loop_
_entity_poly.entity_id
_entity_poly.type
_entity_poly.pdbx_seq_one_letter_code
_entity_poly.pdbx_strand_id
1 'polypeptide(L)'
;MVNPIRMEIDLTTQVAEAANIDRNLVSRVIPMFENGYTVPFIARYRKEITGGAEPTVLHRLKEKMNDCKMLVDKIEKSLQFFDKSGLLTNELSQQLMKCKTTEDIKLLGSS
;
A
#
# COMPACT_ATOMS: atom_id res chain seq x y z
N MET A 1 -17.22 6.95 -17.65
CA MET A 1 -16.47 7.43 -16.47
C MET A 1 -15.98 6.17 -15.78
N VAL A 2 -14.69 5.84 -15.93
CA VAL A 2 -14.15 4.61 -15.35
C VAL A 2 -14.16 4.81 -13.85
N ASN A 3 -15.01 4.08 -13.13
CA ASN A 3 -14.95 4.06 -11.68
C ASN A 3 -13.52 3.66 -11.32
N PRO A 4 -12.73 4.49 -10.61
CA PRO A 4 -11.55 3.95 -9.98
C PRO A 4 -12.09 2.88 -9.06
N ILE A 5 -11.71 1.62 -9.30
CA ILE A 5 -11.86 0.56 -8.33
C ILE A 5 -10.98 1.02 -7.16
N ARG A 6 -11.51 1.90 -6.31
CA ARG A 6 -10.89 2.30 -5.05
C ARG A 6 -11.01 1.06 -4.20
N MET A 7 -10.09 0.12 -4.41
CA MET A 7 -9.86 -0.94 -3.48
C MET A 7 -9.54 -0.24 -2.17
N GLU A 8 -10.46 -0.32 -1.21
CA GLU A 8 -10.27 0.17 0.14
C GLU A 8 -9.36 -0.81 0.87
N ILE A 9 -8.15 -0.99 0.33
CA ILE A 9 -7.08 -1.67 1.01
C ILE A 9 -6.66 -0.70 2.11
N ASP A 10 -6.90 -1.11 3.36
CA ASP A 10 -6.47 -0.36 4.53
C ASP A 10 -4.93 -0.43 4.61
N LEU A 11 -4.28 0.38 3.76
CA LEU A 11 -2.82 0.51 3.66
C LEU A 11 -2.25 0.85 5.03
N THR A 12 -2.96 1.66 5.81
CA THR A 12 -2.60 2.02 7.17
C THR A 12 -2.44 0.81 8.07
N THR A 13 -3.40 -0.13 8.07
CA THR A 13 -3.37 -1.35 8.88
C THR A 13 -2.29 -2.30 8.38
N GLN A 14 -2.21 -2.55 7.07
CA GLN A 14 -1.18 -3.44 6.53
C GLN A 14 0.23 -2.94 6.81
N VAL A 15 0.47 -1.64 6.65
CA VAL A 15 1.77 -1.03 6.93
C VAL A 15 2.05 -1.05 8.44
N ALA A 16 1.05 -0.80 9.28
CA ALA A 16 1.19 -0.91 10.74
C ALA A 16 1.59 -2.32 11.17
N GLU A 17 0.92 -3.36 10.66
CA GLU A 17 1.24 -4.75 10.96
C GLU A 17 2.62 -5.15 10.39
N ALA A 18 2.90 -4.82 9.12
CA ALA A 18 4.14 -5.20 8.44
C ALA A 18 5.37 -4.46 8.98
N ALA A 19 5.21 -3.21 9.39
CA ALA A 19 6.27 -2.42 10.01
C ALA A 19 6.35 -2.65 11.53
N ASN A 20 5.32 -3.28 12.13
CA ASN A 20 5.15 -3.42 13.58
C ASN A 20 5.15 -2.06 14.29
N ILE A 21 4.34 -1.13 13.78
CA ILE A 21 4.23 0.26 14.24
C ILE A 21 2.77 0.54 14.62
N ASP A 22 2.57 1.40 15.61
CA ASP A 22 1.24 1.84 16.00
C ASP A 22 0.45 2.44 14.81
N ARG A 23 -0.79 1.96 14.61
CA ARG A 23 -1.65 2.39 13.50
C ARG A 23 -1.90 3.90 13.51
N ASN A 24 -1.99 4.52 14.69
CA ASN A 24 -2.20 5.96 14.82
C ASN A 24 -0.98 6.73 14.31
N LEU A 25 0.23 6.24 14.60
CA LEU A 25 1.46 6.80 14.04
C LEU A 25 1.48 6.65 12.52
N VAL A 26 1.17 5.47 12.01
CA VAL A 26 1.13 5.20 10.56
C VAL A 26 0.14 6.12 9.84
N SER A 27 -1.07 6.26 10.39
CA SER A 27 -2.11 7.15 9.85
C SER A 27 -1.67 8.61 9.75
N ARG A 28 -0.83 9.08 10.68
CA ARG A 28 -0.27 10.44 10.66
C ARG A 28 0.90 10.60 9.70
N VAL A 29 1.71 9.55 9.55
CA VAL A 29 2.95 9.58 8.75
C VAL A 29 2.68 9.33 7.26
N ILE A 30 1.73 8.44 6.91
CA ILE A 30 1.31 8.19 5.52
C ILE A 30 1.04 9.48 4.75
N PRO A 31 0.16 10.39 5.21
CA PRO A 31 -0.13 11.62 4.47
C PRO A 31 1.12 12.49 4.33
N MET A 32 2.09 12.43 5.24
CA MET A 32 3.35 13.16 5.05
C MET A 32 4.15 12.59 3.88
N PHE A 33 4.26 11.28 3.78
CA PHE A 33 4.94 10.67 2.63
C PHE A 33 4.20 10.94 1.32
N GLU A 34 2.86 10.95 1.34
CA GLU A 34 2.02 11.34 0.19
C GLU A 34 2.28 12.80 -0.23
N ASN A 35 2.45 13.71 0.72
CA ASN A 35 2.78 15.12 0.49
C ASN A 35 4.25 15.34 0.07
N GLY A 36 5.03 14.27 -0.13
CA GLY A 36 6.42 14.34 -0.59
C GLY A 36 7.44 14.62 0.52
N TYR A 37 7.05 14.57 1.80
CA TYR A 37 7.99 14.71 2.90
C TYR A 37 8.94 13.50 2.96
N THR A 38 10.22 13.76 3.27
CA THR A 38 11.24 12.71 3.40
C THR A 38 11.42 12.30 4.86
N VAL A 39 11.87 11.06 5.10
CA VAL A 39 12.18 10.56 6.46
C VAL A 39 13.06 11.51 7.26
N PRO A 40 14.21 12.02 6.76
CA PRO A 40 15.04 12.95 7.51
C PRO A 40 14.31 14.28 7.82
N PHE A 41 13.42 14.74 6.94
CA PHE A 41 12.62 15.94 7.19
C PHE A 41 11.61 15.72 8.31
N ILE A 42 10.86 14.61 8.27
CA ILE A 42 9.87 14.26 9.29
C ILE A 42 10.55 14.03 10.64
N ALA A 43 11.66 13.29 10.66
CA ALA A 43 12.43 13.02 11.88
C ALA A 43 13.03 14.28 12.52
N ARG A 44 13.33 15.32 11.72
CA ARG A 44 13.93 16.56 12.20
C ARG A 44 12.92 17.62 12.58
N TYR A 45 11.85 17.78 11.79
CA TYR A 45 10.90 18.89 11.91
C TYR A 45 9.50 18.48 12.37
N ARG A 46 9.14 17.18 12.33
CA ARG A 46 7.78 16.69 12.62
C ARG A 46 7.73 15.67 13.75
N LYS A 47 8.68 15.73 14.69
CA LYS A 47 8.67 14.89 15.90
C LYS A 47 7.40 15.07 16.74
N GLU A 48 6.83 16.26 16.79
CA GLU A 48 5.58 16.51 17.52
C GLU A 48 4.40 15.70 16.95
N ILE A 49 4.33 15.57 15.62
CA ILE A 49 3.22 14.88 14.94
C ILE A 49 3.41 13.37 15.03
N THR A 50 4.65 12.91 14.89
CA THR A 50 5.02 11.50 14.99
C THR A 50 5.19 11.01 16.44
N GLY A 51 4.96 11.85 17.44
CA GLY A 51 5.15 11.49 18.85
C GLY A 51 6.60 11.16 19.21
N GLY A 52 7.56 11.68 18.45
CA GLY A 52 8.99 11.43 18.65
C GLY A 52 9.52 10.19 17.95
N ALA A 53 8.80 9.64 16.96
CA ALA A 53 9.23 8.45 16.23
C ALA A 53 10.68 8.55 15.70
N GLU A 54 11.44 7.47 15.91
CA GLU A 54 12.83 7.41 15.47
C GLU A 54 12.95 7.35 13.94
N PRO A 55 14.03 7.90 13.35
CA PRO A 55 14.25 7.86 11.91
C PRO A 55 14.26 6.42 11.35
N THR A 56 14.73 5.45 12.14
CA THR A 56 14.71 4.02 11.78
C THR A 56 13.27 3.49 11.60
N VAL A 57 12.35 3.91 12.48
CA VAL A 57 10.93 3.55 12.43
C VAL A 57 10.28 4.16 11.19
N LEU A 58 10.57 5.44 10.91
CA LEU A 58 10.06 6.13 9.72
C LEU A 58 10.58 5.53 8.41
N HIS A 59 11.84 5.08 8.38
CA HIS A 59 12.40 4.35 7.25
C HIS A 59 11.66 3.04 7.01
N ARG A 60 11.51 2.21 8.06
CA ARG A 60 10.79 0.94 7.97
C ARG A 60 9.34 1.13 7.53
N LEU A 61 8.66 2.14 8.06
CA LEU A 61 7.32 2.51 7.63
C LEU A 61 7.28 2.85 6.14
N LYS A 62 8.21 3.71 5.67
CA LYS A 62 8.26 4.12 4.27
C LYS A 62 8.53 2.93 3.34
N GLU A 63 9.43 2.03 3.71
CA GLU A 63 9.70 0.82 2.96
C GLU A 63 8.45 -0.07 2.87
N LYS A 64 7.80 -0.37 4.01
CA LYS A 64 6.59 -1.20 4.04
C LYS A 64 5.42 -0.54 3.31
N MET A 65 5.27 0.77 3.43
CA MET A 65 4.29 1.54 2.67
C MET A 65 4.50 1.42 1.17
N ASN A 66 5.76 1.53 0.72
CA ASN A 66 6.09 1.39 -0.69
C ASN A 66 5.84 -0.05 -1.20
N ASP A 67 6.18 -1.05 -0.39
CA ASP A 67 5.94 -2.46 -0.71
C ASP A 67 4.44 -2.75 -0.87
N CYS A 68 3.61 -2.34 0.10
CA CYS A 68 2.17 -2.46 0.00
C CYS A 68 1.60 -1.68 -1.19
N LYS A 69 2.07 -0.45 -1.46
CA LYS A 69 1.64 0.32 -2.64
C LYS A 69 1.99 -0.38 -3.96
N MET A 70 3.18 -0.95 -4.06
CA MET A 70 3.61 -1.69 -5.24
C MET A 70 2.75 -2.95 -5.45
N LEU A 71 2.31 -3.57 -4.36
CA LEU A 71 1.30 -4.62 -4.35
C LEU A 71 -0.02 -4.13 -4.96
N VAL A 72 -0.59 -3.04 -4.43
CA VAL A 72 -1.84 -2.46 -4.93
C VAL A 72 -1.74 -2.08 -6.41
N ASP A 73 -0.66 -1.41 -6.82
CA ASP A 73 -0.42 -1.03 -8.22
C ASP A 73 -0.40 -2.26 -9.15
N LYS A 74 0.21 -3.37 -8.71
CA LYS A 74 0.19 -4.62 -9.48
C LYS A 74 -1.20 -5.23 -9.56
N ILE A 75 -1.97 -5.22 -8.45
CA ILE A 75 -3.36 -5.70 -8.46
C ILE A 75 -4.18 -4.87 -9.44
N GLU A 76 -4.08 -3.54 -9.39
CA GLU A 76 -4.78 -2.64 -10.30
C GLU A 76 -4.39 -2.88 -11.76
N LYS A 77 -3.10 -3.07 -12.05
CA LYS A 77 -2.63 -3.41 -13.40
C LYS A 77 -3.19 -4.74 -13.89
N SER A 78 -3.20 -5.77 -13.05
CA SER A 78 -3.80 -7.05 -13.40
C SER A 78 -5.31 -6.91 -13.62
N LEU A 79 -6.03 -6.22 -12.73
CA LEU A 79 -7.46 -5.95 -12.89
C LEU A 79 -7.73 -5.22 -14.22
N GLN A 80 -6.96 -4.16 -14.54
CA GLN A 80 -7.09 -3.46 -15.82
C GLN A 80 -6.75 -4.35 -17.02
N PHE A 81 -5.76 -5.24 -16.88
CA PHE A 81 -5.38 -6.19 -17.94
C PHE A 81 -6.51 -7.18 -18.23
N PHE A 82 -7.11 -7.75 -17.18
CA PHE A 82 -8.25 -8.65 -17.30
C PHE A 82 -9.51 -7.94 -17.79
N ASP A 83 -9.74 -6.70 -17.35
CA ASP A 83 -10.85 -5.85 -17.81
C ASP A 83 -10.75 -5.60 -19.31
N LYS A 84 -9.56 -5.18 -19.77
CA LYS A 84 -9.27 -4.96 -21.19
C LYS A 84 -9.35 -6.23 -22.03
N SER A 85 -8.95 -7.36 -21.46
CA SER A 85 -9.06 -8.67 -22.13
C SER A 85 -10.49 -9.24 -22.09
N GLY A 86 -11.43 -8.59 -21.38
CA GLY A 86 -12.80 -9.10 -21.19
C GLY A 86 -12.89 -10.36 -20.32
N LEU A 87 -11.79 -10.71 -19.63
CA LEU A 87 -11.68 -11.88 -18.76
C LEU A 87 -11.91 -11.52 -17.28
N LEU A 88 -12.18 -10.24 -16.97
CA LEU A 88 -12.45 -9.80 -15.61
C LEU A 88 -13.79 -10.37 -15.11
N THR A 89 -13.69 -11.52 -14.45
CA THR A 89 -14.81 -12.10 -13.72
C THR A 89 -14.79 -11.66 -12.27
N ASN A 90 -15.95 -11.74 -11.62
CA ASN A 90 -16.07 -11.44 -10.20
C ASN A 90 -15.22 -12.39 -9.35
N GLU A 91 -15.05 -13.64 -9.80
CA GLU A 91 -14.18 -14.64 -9.17
C GLU A 91 -12.71 -14.23 -9.26
N LEU A 92 -12.24 -13.82 -10.44
CA LEU A 92 -10.86 -13.38 -10.64
C LEU A 92 -10.55 -12.12 -9.83
N SER A 93 -11.50 -11.19 -9.77
CA SER A 93 -11.40 -9.98 -8.94
C SER A 93 -11.29 -10.35 -7.45
N GLN A 94 -12.07 -11.33 -6.99
CA GLN A 94 -11.98 -11.84 -5.61
C GLN A 94 -10.66 -12.57 -5.33
N GLN A 95 -10.13 -13.33 -6.29
CA GLN A 95 -8.82 -13.97 -6.17
C GLN A 95 -7.71 -12.93 -6.07
N LEU A 96 -7.74 -11.92 -6.94
CA LEU A 96 -6.83 -10.77 -6.90
C LEU A 96 -6.90 -9.99 -5.58
N MET A 97 -8.10 -9.87 -4.98
CA MET A 97 -8.27 -9.25 -3.65
C MET A 97 -7.73 -10.12 -2.51
N LYS A 98 -7.69 -11.44 -2.67
CA LYS A 98 -7.10 -12.37 -1.70
C LYS A 98 -5.58 -12.45 -1.80
N CYS A 99 -5.00 -12.05 -2.94
CA CYS A 99 -3.56 -11.99 -3.12
C CYS A 99 -2.92 -11.08 -2.07
N LYS A 100 -2.07 -11.66 -1.21
CA LYS A 100 -1.29 -10.90 -0.22
C LYS A 100 0.12 -10.54 -0.69
N THR A 101 0.55 -11.09 -1.83
CA THR A 101 1.90 -10.92 -2.36
C THR A 101 1.87 -10.74 -3.87
N THR A 102 2.88 -10.03 -4.38
CA THR A 102 2.99 -9.81 -5.84
C THR A 102 3.22 -11.08 -6.65
N GLU A 103 3.67 -12.14 -5.97
CA GLU A 103 3.87 -13.47 -6.53
C GLU A 103 2.52 -14.14 -6.84
N ASP A 104 1.55 -14.04 -5.93
CA ASP A 104 0.22 -14.61 -6.05
C ASP A 104 -0.52 -14.02 -7.28
N ILE A 105 -0.38 -12.70 -7.48
CA ILE A 105 -0.94 -12.00 -8.65
C ILE A 105 -0.36 -12.52 -9.97
N LYS A 106 0.95 -12.81 -10.01
CA LYS A 106 1.61 -13.33 -11.22
C LYS A 106 1.12 -14.73 -11.57
N LEU A 107 0.86 -15.56 -10.56
CA LEU A 107 0.36 -16.92 -10.77
C LEU A 107 -1.03 -16.90 -11.44
N LEU A 108 -1.89 -15.95 -11.09
CA LEU A 108 -3.22 -15.80 -11.69
C LEU A 108 -3.21 -15.37 -13.16
N GLY A 109 -2.19 -14.64 -13.61
CA GLY A 109 -2.08 -14.18 -15.00
C GLY A 109 -1.40 -15.16 -15.96
N SER A 110 -0.80 -16.24 -15.44
CA SER A 110 -0.06 -17.24 -16.21
C SER A 110 -0.83 -18.55 -16.45
N SER A 111 -2.06 -18.68 -15.92
CA SER A 111 -2.97 -19.81 -16.17
C SER A 111 -4.10 -19.42 -17.10
#